data_AF-A0A2S3H8V1-F1
#
_entry.id   AF-A0A2S3H8V1-F1
#
_cell.length_a   1.000
_cell.length_b   1.000
_cell.length_c   1.000
_cell.angle_alpha   90.00
_cell.angle_beta   90.00
_cell.angle_gamma   90.00
#
_symmetry.space_group_name_H-M   'P 1'
#
loop_
_entity.id
_entity.type
_entity.pdbx_description
1 polymer ?
#
loop_
_entity_poly.entity_id
_entity_poly.type
_entity_poly.pdbx_seq_one_letter_code
_entity_poly.pdbx_strand_id
1 'polypeptide(L)'
;MEDEVVLLASSSSAVVSMNGGGEGNTSYADNSNFQQLIASVTRKARRDMAAALYRARGRPASLAIADLGCATGPNALLMVSDAVDAVLAESKSGGDEGAPQLHVFLNDLPANDFNAVFRLLPSSPLAGTGCLVSAWPGSFYRRVFPDASLDYVVSSSSLHFLSKAPSMATEHLNRGRVHVTEAGPAAVLDAYRAQFHADFLAFLSCRAAETRARGLLLLTFVARRDARPTAHDCYLWDLLADALMDMAAAGLVDEEKVHSFNAPYYAPCPDDLARVIAKEGSFALRTMQLFDTTRRRLLGPSHPTSDGDDDDEFPRWLAAETAGTYRQGSRRAYAADPLRLGRHGRALLQVPPPARGILPQEVYQEQG
;
A
#
# COMPACT_ATOMS: atom_id res chain seq x y z
N MET A 1 33.59 -41.06 -3.70
CA MET A 1 33.99 -40.59 -2.35
C MET A 1 34.87 -39.38 -2.58
N GLU A 2 34.48 -38.14 -2.34
CA GLU A 2 33.23 -37.53 -1.89
C GLU A 2 33.22 -36.14 -2.55
N ASP A 3 32.04 -35.74 -3.03
CA ASP A 3 31.81 -34.51 -3.77
C ASP A 3 31.91 -33.28 -2.86
N GLU A 4 32.69 -32.32 -3.32
CA GLU A 4 32.86 -30.98 -2.76
C GLU A 4 31.57 -30.17 -3.02
N VAL A 5 30.61 -30.24 -2.09
CA VAL A 5 29.43 -29.38 -2.09
C VAL A 5 29.83 -28.03 -1.49
N VAL A 6 30.23 -27.12 -2.37
CA VAL A 6 30.30 -25.69 -2.10
C VAL A 6 28.92 -25.24 -1.60
N LEU A 7 28.83 -24.99 -0.29
CA LEU A 7 27.71 -24.31 0.35
C LEU A 7 27.64 -22.89 -0.22
N LEU A 8 26.95 -22.74 -1.35
CA LEU A 8 26.38 -21.46 -1.76
C LEU A 8 25.50 -21.00 -0.61
N ALA A 9 25.94 -19.96 0.10
CA ALA A 9 25.14 -19.24 1.05
C ALA A 9 23.83 -18.84 0.36
N SER A 10 22.78 -19.60 0.61
CA SER A 10 21.43 -19.24 0.21
C SER A 10 21.14 -17.92 0.89
N SER A 11 20.99 -16.85 0.11
CA SER A 11 20.35 -15.63 0.58
C SER A 11 18.99 -16.05 1.13
N SER A 12 18.85 -16.18 2.44
CA SER A 12 17.56 -16.48 3.03
C SER A 12 16.65 -15.35 2.64
N SER A 13 15.62 -15.65 1.84
CA SER A 13 14.48 -14.74 1.75
C SER A 13 14.03 -14.53 3.18
N ALA A 14 14.03 -13.29 3.67
CA ALA A 14 13.41 -12.99 4.94
C ALA A 14 11.98 -13.54 4.86
N VAL A 15 11.67 -14.53 5.71
CA VAL A 15 10.31 -15.06 5.82
C VAL A 15 9.53 -13.98 6.56
N VAL A 16 8.97 -13.05 5.80
CA VAL A 16 8.09 -12.01 6.33
C VAL A 16 6.68 -12.58 6.25
N SER A 17 6.06 -12.76 7.40
CA SER A 17 4.63 -13.10 7.50
C SER A 17 4.08 -12.45 8.75
N MET A 18 2.79 -12.14 8.73
CA MET A 18 2.10 -11.71 9.94
C MET A 18 1.91 -12.91 10.88
N ASN A 19 2.00 -12.64 12.19
CA ASN A 19 1.76 -13.62 13.24
C ASN A 19 0.39 -14.29 13.06
N GLY A 20 0.39 -15.62 12.94
CA GLY A 20 -0.79 -16.41 12.61
C GLY A 20 -1.79 -16.53 13.76
N GLY A 21 -2.96 -17.12 13.49
CA GLY A 21 -3.98 -17.33 14.52
C GLY A 21 -3.57 -18.30 15.63
N GLY A 22 -2.53 -19.12 15.41
CA GLY A 22 -1.97 -20.03 16.41
C GLY A 22 -1.16 -19.34 17.52
N GLU A 23 -0.91 -18.03 17.40
CA GLU A 23 -0.06 -17.28 18.34
C GLU A 23 -0.82 -16.60 19.48
N GLY A 24 -2.14 -16.85 19.60
CA GLY A 24 -2.96 -16.30 20.68
C GLY A 24 -2.92 -14.77 20.71
N ASN A 25 -2.72 -14.18 21.90
CA ASN A 25 -2.77 -12.73 22.09
C ASN A 25 -1.67 -11.94 21.34
N THR A 26 -0.64 -12.61 20.80
CA THR A 26 0.39 -11.97 19.95
C THR A 26 0.09 -12.11 18.46
N SER A 27 -1.08 -12.66 18.10
CA SER A 27 -1.53 -12.77 16.72
C SER A 27 -1.67 -11.39 16.08
N TYR A 28 -1.46 -11.32 14.76
CA TYR A 28 -1.70 -10.09 14.02
C TYR A 28 -3.17 -9.66 14.07
N ALA A 29 -4.10 -10.64 14.03
CA ALA A 29 -5.53 -10.36 14.07
C ALA A 29 -5.90 -9.50 15.31
N ASP A 30 -5.35 -9.83 16.48
CA ASP A 30 -5.63 -9.13 17.74
C ASP A 30 -4.87 -7.81 17.90
N ASN A 31 -3.80 -7.60 17.12
CA ASN A 31 -2.90 -6.44 17.24
C ASN A 31 -2.93 -5.49 16.03
N SER A 32 -3.98 -5.59 15.20
CA SER A 32 -4.07 -4.90 13.90
C SER A 32 -4.94 -3.64 13.89
N ASN A 33 -5.17 -3.03 15.07
CA ASN A 33 -6.01 -1.84 15.24
C ASN A 33 -5.56 -0.67 14.34
N PHE A 34 -4.24 -0.53 14.14
CA PHE A 34 -3.70 0.48 13.25
C PHE A 34 -4.20 0.26 11.82
N GLN A 35 -4.05 -0.95 11.26
CA GLN A 35 -4.50 -1.28 9.91
C GLN A 35 -6.03 -1.18 9.74
N GLN A 36 -6.80 -1.43 10.80
CA GLN A 36 -8.25 -1.17 10.79
C GLN A 36 -8.57 0.33 10.67
N LEU A 37 -7.80 1.21 11.31
CA LEU A 37 -7.94 2.66 11.16
C LEU A 37 -7.62 3.11 9.73
N ILE A 38 -6.54 2.59 9.15
CA ILE A 38 -6.18 2.82 7.74
C ILE A 38 -7.35 2.43 6.83
N ALA A 39 -7.89 1.23 7.07
CA ALA A 39 -9.04 0.74 6.34
C ALA A 39 -10.23 1.70 6.47
N SER A 40 -10.54 2.16 7.68
CA SER A 40 -11.64 3.10 7.93
C SER A 40 -11.47 4.41 7.16
N VAL A 41 -10.29 5.04 7.22
CA VAL A 41 -10.01 6.31 6.54
C VAL A 41 -10.12 6.17 5.02
N THR A 42 -9.66 5.06 4.47
CA THR A 42 -9.64 4.81 3.02
C THR A 42 -10.91 4.13 2.48
N ARG A 43 -11.87 3.81 3.36
CA ARG A 43 -13.12 3.10 3.02
C ARG A 43 -13.92 3.79 1.92
N LYS A 44 -14.14 5.09 2.05
CA LYS A 44 -14.91 5.86 1.06
C LYS A 44 -14.24 5.81 -0.32
N ALA A 45 -12.93 6.02 -0.37
CA ALA A 45 -12.17 5.95 -1.62
C ALA A 45 -12.26 4.56 -2.27
N ARG A 46 -12.12 3.49 -1.48
CA ARG A 46 -12.29 2.10 -1.97
C ARG A 46 -13.64 1.90 -2.66
N ARG A 47 -14.72 2.27 -1.97
CA ARG A 47 -16.10 2.08 -2.45
C ARG A 47 -16.37 2.91 -3.70
N ASP A 48 -16.04 4.20 -3.66
CA ASP A 48 -16.31 5.13 -4.76
C ASP A 48 -15.56 4.70 -6.04
N MET A 49 -14.31 4.25 -5.91
CA MET A 49 -13.52 3.80 -7.05
C MET A 49 -14.03 2.50 -7.64
N ALA A 50 -14.40 1.51 -6.80
CA ALA A 50 -14.95 0.25 -7.27
C ALA A 50 -16.27 0.45 -8.03
N ALA A 51 -17.20 1.24 -7.48
CA ALA A 51 -18.47 1.57 -8.14
C ALA A 51 -18.25 2.38 -9.43
N ALA A 52 -17.34 3.37 -9.41
CA ALA A 52 -17.02 4.17 -10.60
C ALA A 52 -16.38 3.32 -11.71
N LEU A 53 -15.51 2.37 -11.35
CA LEU A 53 -14.93 1.43 -12.31
C LEU A 53 -16.01 0.54 -12.94
N TYR A 54 -16.87 -0.07 -12.12
CA TYR A 54 -17.97 -0.91 -12.60
C TYR A 54 -18.86 -0.16 -13.60
N ARG A 55 -19.30 1.06 -13.26
CA ARG A 55 -20.04 1.94 -14.18
C ARG A 55 -19.25 2.25 -15.46
N ALA A 56 -17.99 2.65 -15.32
CA ALA A 56 -17.16 3.05 -16.45
C ALA A 56 -16.84 1.89 -17.41
N ARG A 57 -16.94 0.63 -16.95
CA ARG A 57 -16.84 -0.57 -17.78
C ARG A 57 -18.18 -1.00 -18.41
N GLY A 58 -19.24 -0.22 -18.24
CA GLY A 58 -20.56 -0.53 -18.78
C GLY A 58 -21.27 -1.65 -18.02
N ARG A 59 -21.05 -1.75 -16.70
CA ARG A 59 -21.69 -2.73 -15.81
C ARG A 59 -21.48 -4.18 -16.31
N PRO A 60 -20.23 -4.66 -16.37
CA PRO A 60 -19.93 -5.97 -16.93
C PRO A 60 -20.54 -7.09 -16.08
N ALA A 61 -20.89 -8.21 -16.72
CA ALA A 61 -21.41 -9.40 -16.05
C ALA A 61 -20.41 -10.06 -15.07
N SER A 62 -19.12 -9.71 -15.14
CA SER A 62 -18.11 -10.16 -14.18
C SER A 62 -17.06 -9.09 -13.90
N LEU A 63 -16.46 -9.15 -12.71
CA LEU A 63 -15.38 -8.25 -12.29
C LEU A 63 -14.38 -8.98 -11.38
N ALA A 64 -13.09 -8.76 -11.61
CA ALA A 64 -12.01 -9.31 -10.79
C ALA A 64 -11.44 -8.28 -9.81
N ILE A 65 -11.52 -8.58 -8.52
CA ILE A 65 -11.02 -7.78 -7.41
C ILE A 65 -9.87 -8.53 -6.74
N ALA A 66 -8.73 -7.87 -6.51
CA ALA A 66 -7.60 -8.46 -5.82
C ALA A 66 -7.14 -7.61 -4.63
N ASP A 67 -6.81 -8.26 -3.52
CA ASP A 67 -6.06 -7.66 -2.40
C ASP A 67 -4.66 -8.27 -2.35
N LEU A 68 -3.63 -7.41 -2.41
CA LEU A 68 -2.22 -7.80 -2.44
C LEU A 68 -1.56 -7.46 -1.11
N GLY A 69 -1.16 -8.50 -0.39
CA GLY A 69 -0.75 -8.42 1.02
C GLY A 69 -1.95 -8.42 1.95
N CYS A 70 -2.83 -9.42 1.81
CA CYS A 70 -4.07 -9.50 2.59
C CYS A 70 -3.83 -9.84 4.06
N ALA A 71 -2.65 -10.36 4.42
CA ALA A 71 -2.32 -10.90 5.73
C ALA A 71 -3.31 -12.00 6.18
N THR A 72 -3.52 -12.10 7.48
CA THR A 72 -4.40 -13.09 8.12
C THR A 72 -5.50 -12.41 8.94
N GLY A 73 -6.50 -13.19 9.35
CA GLY A 73 -7.61 -12.75 10.19
C GLY A 73 -8.65 -11.89 9.45
N PRO A 74 -9.53 -11.18 10.19
CA PRO A 74 -10.66 -10.44 9.62
C PRO A 74 -10.26 -9.32 8.66
N ASN A 75 -9.08 -8.72 8.85
CA ASN A 75 -8.59 -7.62 8.02
C ASN A 75 -8.38 -8.03 6.56
N ALA A 76 -8.00 -9.29 6.30
CA ALA A 76 -7.80 -9.84 4.96
C ALA A 76 -9.06 -9.75 4.08
N LEU A 77 -10.24 -9.70 4.70
CA LEU A 77 -11.52 -9.64 3.99
C LEU A 77 -12.09 -8.22 3.95
N LEU A 78 -11.61 -7.32 4.81
CA LEU A 78 -12.17 -5.97 4.97
C LEU A 78 -12.03 -5.14 3.68
N MET A 79 -10.85 -5.15 3.07
CA MET A 79 -10.54 -4.32 1.91
C MET A 79 -11.38 -4.71 0.68
N VAL A 80 -11.46 -6.02 0.41
CA VAL A 80 -12.23 -6.56 -0.71
C VAL A 80 -13.74 -6.48 -0.47
N SER A 81 -14.21 -6.62 0.78
CA SER A 81 -15.63 -6.50 1.11
C SER A 81 -16.20 -5.12 0.76
N ASP A 82 -15.46 -4.05 1.06
CA ASP A 82 -15.91 -2.70 0.70
C ASP A 82 -16.07 -2.52 -0.82
N ALA A 83 -15.17 -3.10 -1.62
CA ALA A 83 -15.25 -3.03 -3.08
C ALA A 83 -16.42 -3.88 -3.62
N VAL A 84 -16.58 -5.11 -3.12
CA VAL A 84 -17.68 -6.00 -3.46
C VAL A 84 -19.04 -5.34 -3.17
N ASP A 85 -19.22 -4.84 -1.97
CA ASP A 85 -20.46 -4.16 -1.55
C ASP A 85 -20.81 -3.00 -2.47
N ALA A 86 -19.81 -2.19 -2.84
CA ALA A 86 -20.02 -1.02 -3.69
C ALA A 86 -20.44 -1.41 -5.11
N VAL A 87 -19.85 -2.47 -5.67
CA VAL A 87 -20.20 -2.98 -7.00
C VAL A 87 -21.61 -3.58 -6.99
N LEU A 88 -21.95 -4.39 -5.98
CA LEU A 88 -23.28 -4.99 -5.87
C LEU A 88 -24.37 -3.94 -5.64
N ALA A 89 -24.09 -2.90 -4.85
CA ALA A 89 -25.02 -1.79 -4.66
C ALA A 89 -25.26 -1.03 -5.98
N GLU A 90 -24.20 -0.73 -6.73
CA GLU A 90 -24.28 -0.03 -8.01
C GLU A 90 -25.02 -0.84 -9.09
N SER A 91 -24.87 -2.17 -9.11
CA SER A 91 -25.65 -3.07 -9.99
C SER A 91 -27.16 -2.98 -9.68
N LYS A 92 -27.55 -3.07 -8.40
CA LYS A 92 -28.96 -2.99 -7.97
C LYS A 92 -29.59 -1.64 -8.31
N SER A 93 -28.87 -0.53 -8.12
CA SER A 93 -29.38 0.81 -8.45
C SER A 93 -29.49 1.08 -9.95
N GLY A 94 -28.74 0.34 -10.78
CA GLY A 94 -28.75 0.48 -12.23
C GLY A 94 -29.90 -0.24 -12.95
N GLY A 95 -30.68 -1.07 -12.25
CA GLY A 95 -31.73 -1.88 -12.86
C GLY A 95 -31.23 -3.04 -13.72
N ASP A 96 -29.98 -3.49 -13.52
CA ASP A 96 -29.44 -4.66 -14.23
C ASP A 96 -30.26 -5.92 -13.88
N GLU A 97 -30.60 -6.73 -14.89
CA GLU A 97 -31.40 -7.95 -14.71
C GLU A 97 -30.67 -9.08 -13.96
N GLY A 98 -29.39 -8.91 -13.61
CA GLY A 98 -28.62 -9.88 -12.80
C GLY A 98 -27.41 -9.27 -12.09
N ALA A 99 -27.11 -9.76 -10.89
CA ALA A 99 -25.92 -9.36 -10.13
C ALA A 99 -24.63 -9.86 -10.83
N PRO A 100 -23.56 -9.04 -10.88
CA PRO A 100 -22.32 -9.44 -11.53
C PRO A 100 -21.63 -10.57 -10.76
N GLN A 101 -20.96 -11.48 -11.48
CA GLN A 101 -20.09 -12.48 -10.88
C GLN A 101 -18.77 -11.83 -10.45
N LEU A 102 -18.53 -11.80 -9.14
CA LEU A 102 -17.33 -11.18 -8.58
C LEU A 102 -16.32 -12.24 -8.18
N HIS A 103 -15.10 -12.11 -8.71
CA HIS A 103 -13.97 -12.93 -8.32
C HIS A 103 -13.08 -12.12 -7.38
N VAL A 104 -12.88 -12.63 -6.18
CA VAL A 104 -12.03 -12.04 -5.15
C VAL A 104 -10.75 -12.87 -5.03
N PHE A 105 -9.63 -12.22 -5.27
CA PHE A 105 -8.30 -12.80 -5.16
C PHE A 105 -7.59 -12.26 -3.93
N LEU A 106 -7.24 -13.14 -3.01
CA LEU A 106 -6.44 -12.80 -1.83
C LEU A 106 -5.01 -13.25 -2.07
N ASN A 107 -4.07 -12.31 -2.16
CA ASN A 107 -2.66 -12.60 -2.34
C ASN A 107 -1.88 -12.23 -1.09
N ASP A 108 -0.96 -13.10 -0.72
CA ASP A 108 0.07 -12.86 0.29
C ASP A 108 1.24 -13.82 0.02
N LEU A 109 2.31 -13.74 0.80
CA LEU A 109 3.43 -14.67 0.73
C LEU A 109 3.00 -16.10 1.08
N PRO A 110 3.70 -17.13 0.58
CA PRO A 110 3.35 -18.53 0.84
C PRO A 110 3.30 -18.93 2.32
N ALA A 111 4.00 -18.20 3.18
CA ALA A 111 4.03 -18.44 4.63
C ALA A 111 2.78 -17.89 5.36
N ASN A 112 1.90 -17.13 4.69
CA ASN A 112 0.71 -16.57 5.30
C ASN A 112 -0.31 -17.66 5.71
N ASP A 113 -1.02 -17.42 6.81
CA ASP A 113 -2.07 -18.33 7.30
C ASP A 113 -3.40 -18.11 6.56
N PHE A 114 -3.46 -18.57 5.31
CA PHE A 114 -4.70 -18.58 4.52
C PHE A 114 -5.79 -19.45 5.11
N ASN A 115 -5.43 -20.48 5.89
CA ASN A 115 -6.40 -21.34 6.56
C ASN A 115 -7.24 -20.55 7.57
N ALA A 116 -6.61 -19.66 8.35
CA ALA A 116 -7.35 -18.75 9.23
C ALA A 116 -8.32 -17.84 8.46
N VAL A 117 -7.90 -17.30 7.31
CA VAL A 117 -8.77 -16.47 6.46
C VAL A 117 -9.96 -17.27 5.93
N PHE A 118 -9.74 -18.49 5.42
CA PHE A 118 -10.81 -19.32 4.88
C PHE A 118 -11.84 -19.76 5.92
N ARG A 119 -11.42 -19.99 7.18
CA ARG A 119 -12.35 -20.27 8.29
C ARG A 119 -13.30 -19.09 8.58
N LEU A 120 -12.91 -17.86 8.26
CA LEU A 120 -13.73 -16.66 8.47
C LEU A 120 -14.72 -16.38 7.34
N LEU A 121 -14.52 -16.96 6.14
CA LEU A 121 -15.38 -16.68 4.97
C LEU A 121 -16.88 -16.88 5.24
N PRO A 122 -17.35 -17.97 5.90
CA PRO A 122 -18.78 -18.19 6.12
C PRO A 122 -19.46 -17.15 7.01
N SER A 123 -18.71 -16.44 7.86
CA SER A 123 -19.22 -15.39 8.76
C SER A 123 -18.75 -13.98 8.38
N SER A 124 -18.04 -13.86 7.25
CA SER A 124 -17.50 -12.58 6.76
C SER A 124 -18.57 -11.72 6.07
N PRO A 125 -18.29 -10.44 5.81
CA PRO A 125 -19.17 -9.61 4.98
C PRO A 125 -19.35 -10.13 3.54
N LEU A 126 -18.47 -11.03 3.07
CA LEU A 126 -18.61 -11.69 1.77
C LEU A 126 -19.61 -12.86 1.80
N ALA A 127 -20.04 -13.32 2.98
CA ALA A 127 -20.99 -14.41 3.10
C ALA A 127 -22.34 -14.06 2.43
N GLY A 128 -22.85 -14.98 1.60
CA GLY A 128 -24.13 -14.78 0.91
C GLY A 128 -24.10 -13.79 -0.27
N THR A 129 -22.95 -13.18 -0.58
CA THR A 129 -22.81 -12.26 -1.72
C THR A 129 -22.75 -12.97 -3.09
N GLY A 130 -22.47 -14.29 -3.09
CA GLY A 130 -22.22 -15.05 -4.31
C GLY A 130 -20.81 -14.84 -4.90
N CYS A 131 -19.91 -14.13 -4.22
CA CYS A 131 -18.54 -13.93 -4.66
C CYS A 131 -17.72 -15.22 -4.63
N LEU A 132 -16.86 -15.38 -5.63
CA LEU A 132 -15.89 -16.48 -5.73
C LEU A 132 -14.57 -16.03 -5.12
N VAL A 133 -14.23 -16.54 -3.94
CA VAL A 133 -13.00 -16.17 -3.23
C VAL A 133 -11.92 -17.23 -3.43
N SER A 134 -10.69 -16.81 -3.75
CA SER A 134 -9.54 -17.70 -3.90
C SER A 134 -8.26 -17.06 -3.33
N ALA A 135 -7.34 -17.89 -2.86
CA ALA A 135 -6.01 -17.45 -2.42
C ALA A 135 -4.96 -17.71 -3.51
N TRP A 136 -4.05 -16.76 -3.69
CA TRP A 136 -2.97 -16.81 -4.66
C TRP A 136 -1.64 -16.52 -3.96
N PRO A 137 -0.99 -17.54 -3.38
CA PRO A 137 0.25 -17.37 -2.63
C PRO A 137 1.41 -17.00 -3.56
N GLY A 138 2.16 -15.96 -3.20
CA GLY A 138 3.32 -15.50 -3.96
C GLY A 138 3.67 -14.05 -3.67
N SER A 139 4.93 -13.68 -3.89
CA SER A 139 5.34 -12.28 -3.76
C SER A 139 4.73 -11.42 -4.86
N PHE A 140 4.05 -10.34 -4.48
CA PHE A 140 3.55 -9.35 -5.43
C PHE A 140 4.66 -8.55 -6.14
N TYR A 141 5.94 -8.73 -5.78
CA TYR A 141 7.06 -8.20 -6.57
C TYR A 141 7.36 -9.03 -7.83
N ARG A 142 6.58 -10.09 -8.06
CA ARG A 142 6.60 -10.94 -9.25
C ARG A 142 5.20 -11.09 -9.84
N ARG A 143 5.14 -11.79 -10.98
CA ARG A 143 3.88 -12.24 -11.58
C ARG A 143 3.18 -13.23 -10.64
N VAL A 144 1.92 -12.95 -10.37
CA VAL A 144 1.02 -13.77 -9.54
C VAL A 144 -0.19 -14.22 -10.37
N PHE A 145 -0.70 -13.32 -11.21
CA PHE A 145 -1.94 -13.55 -11.96
C PHE A 145 -1.67 -13.69 -13.46
N PRO A 146 -2.59 -14.29 -14.24
CA PRO A 146 -2.54 -14.25 -15.69
C PRO A 146 -2.58 -12.83 -16.27
N ASP A 147 -2.19 -12.68 -17.53
CA ASP A 147 -2.29 -11.38 -18.23
C ASP A 147 -3.75 -10.91 -18.29
N ALA A 148 -3.97 -9.62 -18.06
CA ALA A 148 -5.28 -8.98 -18.16
C ALA A 148 -6.41 -9.73 -17.42
N SER A 149 -6.14 -10.23 -16.22
CA SER A 149 -7.10 -10.96 -15.39
C SER A 149 -7.74 -10.12 -14.29
N LEU A 150 -7.16 -8.96 -13.92
CA LEU A 150 -7.61 -8.11 -12.81
C LEU A 150 -8.30 -6.83 -13.29
N ASP A 151 -9.33 -6.37 -12.57
CA ASP A 151 -10.00 -5.11 -12.84
C ASP A 151 -9.73 -4.06 -11.76
N TYR A 152 -9.83 -4.45 -10.49
CA TYR A 152 -9.66 -3.59 -9.34
C TYR A 152 -8.68 -4.22 -8.35
N VAL A 153 -7.55 -3.56 -8.11
CA VAL A 153 -6.51 -4.03 -7.22
C VAL A 153 -6.42 -3.10 -6.02
N VAL A 154 -6.45 -3.66 -4.82
CA VAL A 154 -6.15 -2.97 -3.57
C VAL A 154 -4.88 -3.55 -2.96
N SER A 155 -4.11 -2.71 -2.29
CA SER A 155 -3.04 -3.15 -1.41
C SER A 155 -2.97 -2.16 -0.26
N SER A 156 -3.07 -2.66 0.97
CA SER A 156 -3.00 -1.84 2.16
C SER A 156 -1.87 -2.33 3.06
N SER A 157 -1.07 -1.41 3.57
CA SER A 157 -0.04 -1.65 4.58
C SER A 157 0.95 -2.77 4.25
N SER A 158 1.30 -2.91 2.97
CA SER A 158 2.15 -4.01 2.49
C SER A 158 3.35 -3.56 1.65
N LEU A 159 3.21 -2.49 0.86
CA LEU A 159 4.26 -2.03 -0.07
C LEU A 159 5.47 -1.36 0.59
N HIS A 160 5.42 -1.09 1.89
CA HIS A 160 6.59 -0.65 2.65
C HIS A 160 7.53 -1.81 3.03
N PHE A 161 7.10 -3.07 2.91
CA PHE A 161 7.98 -4.22 3.09
C PHE A 161 8.76 -4.49 1.81
N LEU A 162 10.08 -4.50 1.91
CA LEU A 162 10.99 -4.75 0.78
C LEU A 162 11.07 -6.24 0.46
N SER A 163 11.46 -6.57 -0.78
CA SER A 163 11.67 -7.95 -1.19
C SER A 163 12.85 -8.61 -0.47
N LYS A 164 13.79 -7.80 0.01
CA LYS A 164 14.96 -8.19 0.79
C LYS A 164 15.52 -7.00 1.55
N ALA A 165 16.35 -7.28 2.57
CA ALA A 165 17.13 -6.25 3.23
C ALA A 165 18.10 -5.59 2.23
N PRO A 166 18.30 -4.26 2.27
CA PRO A 166 19.25 -3.60 1.40
C PRO A 166 20.68 -4.09 1.68
N SER A 167 21.45 -4.31 0.61
CA SER A 167 22.86 -4.67 0.74
C SER A 167 23.68 -3.41 1.02
N MET A 168 24.25 -3.32 2.23
CA MET A 168 25.16 -2.24 2.60
C MET A 168 26.58 -2.55 2.10
N ALA A 169 27.29 -1.53 1.63
CA ALA A 169 28.73 -1.64 1.42
C ALA A 169 29.42 -1.85 2.77
N THR A 170 30.52 -2.61 2.79
CA THR A 170 31.28 -2.93 4.02
C THR A 170 31.77 -1.68 4.76
N GLU A 171 32.06 -0.60 4.02
CA GLU A 171 32.46 0.72 4.54
C GLU A 171 31.30 1.56 5.09
N HIS A 172 30.04 1.12 4.89
CA HIS A 172 28.82 1.82 5.27
C HIS A 172 27.85 0.94 6.06
N LEU A 173 28.39 -0.01 6.84
CA LEU A 173 27.61 -0.80 7.78
C LEU A 173 26.77 0.11 8.69
N ASN A 174 25.49 -0.24 8.84
CA ASN A 174 24.54 0.48 9.69
C ASN A 174 24.75 0.10 11.17
N ARG A 175 25.99 0.25 11.68
CA ARG A 175 26.38 -0.26 13.01
C ARG A 175 25.49 0.34 14.10
N GLY A 176 25.08 -0.53 15.01
CA GLY A 176 24.21 -0.20 16.14
C GLY A 176 22.80 0.24 15.77
N ARG A 177 22.43 0.14 14.49
CA ARG A 177 21.12 0.51 13.95
C ARG A 177 20.59 -0.64 13.10
N VAL A 178 19.27 -0.66 12.91
CA VAL A 178 18.59 -1.73 12.16
C VAL A 178 17.80 -1.21 10.97
N HIS A 179 17.77 0.10 10.77
CA HIS A 179 17.09 0.80 9.68
C HIS A 179 17.74 2.19 9.47
N VAL A 180 17.27 2.93 8.47
CA VAL A 180 17.61 4.35 8.29
C VAL A 180 17.24 5.17 9.54
N THR A 181 18.10 6.13 9.88
CA THR A 181 17.94 7.09 10.99
C THR A 181 18.02 8.54 10.48
N GLU A 182 17.53 9.50 11.26
CA GLU A 182 17.51 10.93 10.87
C GLU A 182 18.91 11.49 10.57
N ALA A 183 19.86 11.25 11.46
CA ALA A 183 21.25 11.69 11.34
C ALA A 183 22.17 10.61 10.73
N GLY A 184 21.60 9.58 10.11
CA GLY A 184 22.33 8.44 9.57
C GLY A 184 23.13 8.75 8.30
N PRO A 185 24.08 7.88 7.92
CA PRO A 185 24.83 8.05 6.68
C PRO A 185 23.91 8.06 5.45
N ALA A 186 24.14 8.99 4.52
CA ALA A 186 23.35 9.09 3.29
C ALA A 186 23.37 7.79 2.46
N ALA A 187 24.50 7.07 2.47
CA ALA A 187 24.65 5.79 1.78
C ALA A 187 23.64 4.73 2.25
N VAL A 188 23.28 4.72 3.54
CA VAL A 188 22.27 3.81 4.10
C VAL A 188 20.90 4.15 3.52
N LEU A 189 20.50 5.43 3.58
CA LEU A 189 19.23 5.89 2.99
C LEU A 189 19.15 5.59 1.49
N ASP A 190 20.24 5.81 0.75
CA ASP A 190 20.31 5.56 -0.69
C ASP A 190 20.22 4.07 -1.03
N ALA A 191 20.80 3.18 -0.22
CA ALA A 191 20.67 1.73 -0.38
C ALA A 191 19.21 1.27 -0.19
N TYR A 192 18.55 1.75 0.87
CA TYR A 192 17.13 1.51 1.11
C TYR A 192 16.25 2.05 -0.03
N ARG A 193 16.53 3.29 -0.47
CA ARG A 193 15.82 3.92 -1.60
C ARG A 193 15.98 3.11 -2.88
N ALA A 194 17.19 2.65 -3.19
CA ALA A 194 17.47 1.88 -4.39
C ALA A 194 16.71 0.54 -4.38
N GLN A 195 16.69 -0.15 -3.24
CA GLN A 195 15.94 -1.40 -3.08
C GLN A 195 14.43 -1.17 -3.26
N PHE A 196 13.86 -0.13 -2.62
CA PHE A 196 12.45 0.24 -2.81
C PHE A 196 12.13 0.60 -4.27
N HIS A 197 12.97 1.39 -4.94
CA HIS A 197 12.75 1.75 -6.34
C HIS A 197 12.75 0.52 -7.25
N ALA A 198 13.62 -0.45 -7.01
CA ALA A 198 13.65 -1.70 -7.76
C ALA A 198 12.38 -2.54 -7.52
N ASP A 199 11.99 -2.69 -6.25
CA ASP A 199 10.82 -3.47 -5.83
C ASP A 199 9.52 -2.86 -6.35
N PHE A 200 9.33 -1.54 -6.18
CA PHE A 200 8.13 -0.85 -6.62
C PHE A 200 8.02 -0.80 -8.15
N LEU A 201 9.14 -0.69 -8.87
CA LEU A 201 9.16 -0.81 -10.33
C LEU A 201 8.74 -2.22 -10.77
N ALA A 202 9.24 -3.27 -10.12
CA ALA A 202 8.88 -4.65 -10.42
C ALA A 202 7.39 -4.91 -10.12
N PHE A 203 6.88 -4.39 -8.99
CA PHE A 203 5.47 -4.41 -8.64
C PHE A 203 4.62 -3.79 -9.75
N LEU A 204 4.88 -2.53 -10.11
CA LEU A 204 4.10 -1.82 -11.14
C LEU A 204 4.18 -2.55 -12.49
N SER A 205 5.35 -3.04 -12.89
CA SER A 205 5.53 -3.79 -14.14
C SER A 205 4.70 -5.07 -14.18
N CYS A 206 4.66 -5.83 -13.07
CA CYS A 206 3.84 -7.04 -12.97
C CYS A 206 2.35 -6.70 -13.01
N ARG A 207 1.92 -5.68 -12.24
CA ARG A 207 0.53 -5.24 -12.21
C ARG A 207 0.07 -4.67 -13.54
N ALA A 208 0.96 -4.05 -14.31
CA ALA A 208 0.67 -3.55 -15.64
C ALA A 208 0.34 -4.67 -16.62
N ALA A 209 0.97 -5.84 -16.50
CA ALA A 209 0.62 -7.00 -17.33
C ALA A 209 -0.69 -7.67 -16.90
N GLU A 210 -0.94 -7.73 -15.59
CA GLU A 210 -2.07 -8.48 -15.01
C GLU A 210 -3.38 -7.70 -14.99
N THR A 211 -3.32 -6.37 -14.97
CA THR A 211 -4.51 -5.51 -14.94
C THR A 211 -5.07 -5.34 -16.35
N ARG A 212 -6.37 -5.53 -16.51
CA ARG A 212 -7.11 -5.23 -17.75
C ARG A 212 -7.04 -3.73 -18.04
N ALA A 213 -6.97 -3.39 -19.33
CA ALA A 213 -7.02 -2.00 -19.80
C ALA A 213 -8.08 -1.19 -19.03
N ARG A 214 -7.66 -0.02 -18.53
CA ARG A 214 -8.46 0.91 -17.71
C ARG A 214 -8.82 0.40 -16.30
N GLY A 215 -8.22 -0.69 -15.84
CA GLY A 215 -8.32 -1.14 -14.46
C GLY A 215 -7.65 -0.16 -13.48
N LEU A 216 -7.92 -0.35 -12.20
CA LEU A 216 -7.50 0.56 -11.13
C LEU A 216 -6.66 -0.16 -10.09
N LEU A 217 -5.64 0.53 -9.59
CA LEU A 217 -4.94 0.18 -8.35
C LEU A 217 -5.23 1.26 -7.32
N LEU A 218 -5.59 0.85 -6.10
CA LEU A 218 -5.59 1.68 -4.90
C LEU A 218 -4.53 1.12 -3.95
N LEU A 219 -3.51 1.93 -3.69
CA LEU A 219 -2.37 1.55 -2.85
C LEU A 219 -2.32 2.44 -1.62
N THR A 220 -2.31 1.85 -0.44
CA THR A 220 -2.18 2.56 0.84
C THR A 220 -1.06 1.94 1.66
N PHE A 221 -0.09 2.71 2.12
CA PHE A 221 1.01 2.20 2.94
C PHE A 221 1.72 3.35 3.69
N VAL A 222 2.48 2.99 4.71
CA VAL A 222 3.33 3.93 5.46
C VAL A 222 4.33 4.61 4.52
N ALA A 223 4.39 5.93 4.62
CA ALA A 223 5.22 6.80 3.79
C ALA A 223 5.76 7.93 4.67
N ARG A 224 6.75 8.65 4.19
CA ARG A 224 7.24 9.87 4.86
C ARG A 224 6.94 11.09 4.01
N ARG A 225 6.96 12.28 4.62
CA ARG A 225 6.66 13.53 3.92
C ARG A 225 7.80 13.97 3.01
N ASP A 226 9.02 13.86 3.51
CA ASP A 226 10.19 14.47 2.90
C ASP A 226 11.23 13.44 2.41
N ALA A 227 12.13 13.89 1.55
CA ALA A 227 13.18 13.04 0.99
C ALA A 227 14.16 12.52 2.05
N ARG A 228 14.39 13.30 3.12
CA ARG A 228 15.15 12.87 4.29
C ARG A 228 14.18 12.47 5.41
N PRO A 229 14.45 11.37 6.12
CA PRO A 229 13.65 11.02 7.28
C PRO A 229 13.93 11.96 8.45
N THR A 230 12.90 12.16 9.27
CA THR A 230 12.95 12.85 10.57
C THR A 230 13.06 11.83 11.71
N ALA A 231 13.31 12.26 12.94
CA ALA A 231 13.24 11.39 14.11
C ALA A 231 11.90 10.64 14.20
N HIS A 232 10.81 11.33 13.84
CA HIS A 232 9.46 10.76 13.82
C HIS A 232 9.29 9.66 12.77
N ASP A 233 10.01 9.70 11.64
CA ASP A 233 9.93 8.63 10.63
C ASP A 233 10.70 7.37 11.06
N CYS A 234 11.66 7.51 11.98
CA CYS A 234 12.61 6.46 12.35
C CYS A 234 12.34 5.85 13.74
N TYR A 235 11.54 6.51 14.59
CA TYR A 235 11.51 6.24 16.03
C TYR A 235 11.27 4.78 16.43
N LEU A 236 10.37 4.06 15.75
CA LEU A 236 10.10 2.63 16.06
C LEU A 236 11.34 1.76 15.83
N TRP A 237 12.06 2.04 14.76
CA TRP A 237 13.27 1.30 14.41
C TRP A 237 14.46 1.74 15.27
N ASP A 238 14.53 3.01 15.65
CA ASP A 238 15.55 3.51 16.58
C ASP A 238 15.39 2.88 17.97
N LEU A 239 14.16 2.83 18.51
CA LEU A 239 13.85 2.16 19.78
C LEU A 239 14.16 0.66 19.74
N LEU A 240 13.86 0.00 18.62
CA LEU A 240 14.20 -1.41 18.45
C LEU A 240 15.72 -1.62 18.40
N ALA A 241 16.45 -0.73 17.72
CA ALA A 241 17.91 -0.78 17.67
C ALA A 241 18.52 -0.60 19.05
N ASP A 242 18.06 0.40 19.82
CA ASP A 242 18.56 0.67 21.16
C ASP A 242 18.31 -0.54 22.10
N ALA A 243 17.10 -1.12 22.07
CA ALA A 243 16.79 -2.32 22.84
C ALA A 243 17.66 -3.53 22.47
N LEU A 244 17.94 -3.74 21.17
CA LEU A 244 18.83 -4.80 20.72
C LEU A 244 20.27 -4.58 21.15
N MET A 245 20.73 -3.32 21.17
CA MET A 245 22.07 -2.96 21.66
C MET A 245 22.19 -3.15 23.18
N ASP A 246 21.15 -2.82 23.96
CA ASP A 246 21.11 -3.10 25.40
C ASP A 246 21.15 -4.61 25.68
N MET A 247 20.42 -5.41 24.90
CA MET A 247 20.48 -6.88 24.97
C MET A 247 21.87 -7.42 24.60
N ALA A 248 22.55 -6.81 23.63
CA ALA A 248 23.90 -7.19 23.26
C ALA A 248 24.91 -6.85 24.37
N ALA A 249 24.79 -5.67 24.98
CA ALA A 249 25.61 -5.28 26.13
C ALA A 249 25.40 -6.20 27.34
N ALA A 250 24.19 -6.74 27.52
CA ALA A 250 23.87 -7.75 28.52
C ALA A 250 24.31 -9.18 28.14
N GLY A 251 24.87 -9.39 26.95
CA GLY A 251 25.31 -10.70 26.46
C GLY A 251 24.17 -11.64 26.04
N LEU A 252 22.95 -11.13 25.87
CA LEU A 252 21.77 -11.91 25.45
C LEU A 252 21.68 -12.10 23.94
N VAL A 253 22.29 -11.19 23.17
CA VAL A 253 22.35 -11.21 21.71
C VAL A 253 23.79 -10.96 21.27
N ASP A 254 24.18 -11.56 20.16
CA ASP A 254 25.47 -11.31 19.51
C ASP A 254 25.47 -9.92 18.85
N GLU A 255 26.32 -9.01 19.32
CA GLU A 255 26.42 -7.63 18.85
C GLU A 255 26.68 -7.54 17.33
N GLU A 256 27.49 -8.43 16.76
CA GLU A 256 27.77 -8.43 15.33
C GLU A 256 26.56 -8.88 14.50
N LYS A 257 25.62 -9.65 15.08
CA LYS A 257 24.32 -9.91 14.45
C LYS A 257 23.44 -8.68 14.44
N VAL A 258 23.48 -7.85 15.48
CA VAL A 258 22.75 -6.57 15.49
C VAL A 258 23.31 -5.64 14.42
N HIS A 259 24.64 -5.53 14.31
CA HIS A 259 25.30 -4.68 13.32
C HIS A 259 25.09 -5.08 11.86
N SER A 260 24.90 -6.38 11.60
CA SER A 260 24.65 -6.91 10.25
C SER A 260 23.16 -6.93 9.90
N PHE A 261 22.27 -6.81 10.88
CA PHE A 261 20.83 -6.84 10.68
C PHE A 261 20.30 -5.51 10.13
N ASN A 262 19.55 -5.59 9.03
CA ASN A 262 18.85 -4.45 8.43
C ASN A 262 17.41 -4.88 8.12
N ALA A 263 16.43 -4.16 8.66
CA ALA A 263 15.03 -4.44 8.46
C ALA A 263 14.66 -4.28 6.98
N PRO A 264 13.98 -5.24 6.34
CA PRO A 264 13.50 -5.13 4.96
C PRO A 264 12.24 -4.24 4.89
N TYR A 265 12.37 -2.99 5.28
CA TYR A 265 11.28 -2.03 5.40
C TYR A 265 11.72 -0.66 4.86
N TYR A 266 10.85 0.05 4.14
CA TYR A 266 11.10 1.42 3.73
C TYR A 266 9.79 2.20 3.61
N ALA A 267 9.72 3.34 4.31
CA ALA A 267 8.68 4.34 4.09
C ALA A 267 9.14 5.33 3.00
N PRO A 268 8.61 5.26 1.77
CA PRO A 268 9.02 6.18 0.69
C PRO A 268 8.44 7.57 0.88
N CYS A 269 9.03 8.58 0.24
CA CYS A 269 8.40 9.90 0.11
C CYS A 269 7.63 10.03 -1.23
N PRO A 270 6.79 11.08 -1.41
CA PRO A 270 6.08 11.31 -2.66
C PRO A 270 6.99 11.36 -3.91
N ASP A 271 8.20 11.90 -3.79
CA ASP A 271 9.17 11.96 -4.89
C ASP A 271 9.70 10.59 -5.28
N ASP A 272 9.91 9.69 -4.30
CA ASP A 272 10.30 8.29 -4.56
C ASP A 272 9.23 7.60 -5.41
N LEU A 273 7.95 7.78 -5.03
CA LEU A 273 6.82 7.22 -5.75
C LEU A 273 6.70 7.80 -7.16
N ALA A 274 6.62 9.14 -7.27
CA ALA A 274 6.42 9.85 -8.53
C ALA A 274 7.48 9.47 -9.57
N ARG A 275 8.74 9.35 -9.14
CA ARG A 275 9.85 8.93 -9.99
C ARG A 275 9.65 7.53 -10.56
N VAL A 276 9.31 6.56 -9.72
CA VAL A 276 9.15 5.16 -10.17
C VAL A 276 7.92 4.99 -11.03
N ILE A 277 6.80 5.63 -10.69
CA ILE A 277 5.57 5.63 -11.50
C ILE A 277 5.83 6.19 -12.89
N ALA A 278 6.50 7.34 -12.97
CA ALA A 278 6.85 7.97 -14.25
C ALA A 278 7.83 7.11 -15.07
N LYS A 279 8.78 6.43 -14.40
CA LYS A 279 9.74 5.53 -15.03
C LYS A 279 9.09 4.28 -15.61
N GLU A 280 8.13 3.68 -14.90
CA GLU A 280 7.41 2.48 -15.38
C GLU A 280 6.43 2.82 -16.50
N GLY A 281 5.59 3.85 -16.30
CA GLY A 281 4.80 4.49 -17.35
C GLY A 281 3.49 3.80 -17.77
N SER A 282 3.13 2.63 -17.21
CA SER A 282 1.87 1.93 -17.57
C SER A 282 0.64 2.47 -16.84
N PHE A 283 0.85 3.13 -15.69
CA PHE A 283 -0.21 3.68 -14.85
C PHE A 283 -0.20 5.20 -14.79
N ALA A 284 -1.36 5.81 -15.00
CA ALA A 284 -1.59 7.23 -14.75
C ALA A 284 -1.95 7.44 -13.27
N LEU A 285 -1.13 8.21 -12.55
CA LEU A 285 -1.45 8.68 -11.21
C LEU A 285 -2.66 9.62 -11.25
N ARG A 286 -3.69 9.31 -10.46
CA ARG A 286 -4.92 10.10 -10.38
C ARG A 286 -4.96 10.95 -9.12
N THR A 287 -4.65 10.33 -7.99
CA THR A 287 -4.54 11.02 -6.70
C THR A 287 -3.38 10.45 -5.91
N MET A 288 -2.70 11.30 -5.16
CA MET A 288 -1.70 10.94 -4.16
C MET A 288 -1.93 11.84 -2.96
N GLN A 289 -2.23 11.26 -1.82
CA GLN A 289 -2.59 11.99 -0.61
C GLN A 289 -1.86 11.39 0.58
N LEU A 290 -1.21 12.24 1.37
CA LEU A 290 -0.71 11.89 2.69
C LEU A 290 -1.80 12.17 3.73
N PHE A 291 -2.01 11.25 4.66
CA PHE A 291 -2.86 11.43 5.82
C PHE A 291 -2.17 10.89 7.06
N ASP A 292 -2.46 11.50 8.21
CA ASP A 292 -1.88 11.11 9.49
C ASP A 292 -2.91 10.34 10.32
N THR A 293 -2.46 9.26 10.94
CA THR A 293 -3.26 8.36 11.77
C THR A 293 -2.69 8.37 13.20
N THR A 294 -3.36 9.06 14.12
CA THR A 294 -2.89 9.10 15.52
C THR A 294 -3.47 7.95 16.34
N ARG A 295 -2.67 7.41 17.26
CA ARG A 295 -3.12 6.39 18.24
C ARG A 295 -4.31 6.87 19.08
N ARG A 296 -4.47 8.19 19.26
CA ARG A 296 -5.62 8.81 19.95
C ARG A 296 -6.96 8.56 19.25
N ARG A 297 -6.96 8.32 17.93
CA ARG A 297 -8.16 7.88 17.19
C ARG A 297 -8.47 6.39 17.34
N LEU A 298 -7.55 5.58 17.89
CA LEU A 298 -7.73 4.14 18.10
C LEU A 298 -8.49 3.79 19.39
N LEU A 299 -8.47 4.65 20.41
CA LEU A 299 -9.01 4.34 21.75
C LEU A 299 -10.41 4.90 22.04
N GLY A 300 -10.99 5.70 21.14
CA GLY A 300 -12.30 6.34 21.36
C GLY A 300 -12.35 7.28 22.58
N PRO A 301 -13.49 7.92 22.87
CA PRO A 301 -13.64 8.86 24.00
C PRO A 301 -13.83 8.17 25.37
N SER A 302 -13.75 6.85 25.46
CA SER A 302 -14.24 6.08 26.62
C SER A 302 -13.21 5.81 27.72
N HIS A 303 -12.03 6.42 27.67
CA HIS A 303 -11.13 6.44 28.83
C HIS A 303 -11.31 7.77 29.59
N PRO A 304 -11.93 7.76 30.79
CA PRO A 304 -11.91 8.92 31.65
C PRO A 304 -10.46 9.13 32.09
N THR A 305 -9.88 10.27 31.73
CA THR A 305 -8.65 10.75 32.34
C THR A 305 -8.98 11.04 33.80
N SER A 306 -8.55 10.19 34.72
CA SER A 306 -8.33 10.66 36.08
C SER A 306 -7.13 11.60 36.02
N ASP A 307 -7.38 12.87 36.30
CA ASP A 307 -6.33 13.82 36.62
C ASP A 307 -5.56 13.30 37.84
N GLY A 308 -4.26 13.08 37.69
CA GLY A 308 -3.35 12.72 38.78
C GLY A 308 -2.30 11.70 38.35
N ASP A 309 -1.08 12.22 38.20
CA ASP A 309 0.22 11.52 38.24
C ASP A 309 0.38 10.24 37.40
N ASP A 310 1.04 10.39 36.24
CA ASP A 310 1.94 9.36 35.70
C ASP A 310 3.03 10.07 34.88
N ASP A 311 4.17 10.29 35.55
CA ASP A 311 5.47 10.56 34.92
C ASP A 311 5.92 9.31 34.15
N ASP A 312 5.41 9.12 32.92
CA ASP A 312 5.92 8.18 31.91
C ASP A 312 5.35 8.54 30.52
N GLU A 313 5.56 9.79 30.07
CA GLU A 313 5.09 10.24 28.76
C GLU A 313 6.03 9.81 27.62
N PHE A 314 5.89 8.56 27.18
CA PHE A 314 6.45 8.07 25.91
C PHE A 314 5.95 8.95 24.74
N PRO A 315 6.80 9.46 23.83
CA PRO A 315 6.40 10.52 22.88
C PRO A 315 5.22 10.09 21.98
N ARG A 316 4.14 10.86 22.10
CA ARG A 316 2.78 10.55 21.62
C ARG A 316 2.50 10.94 20.16
N TRP A 317 3.24 10.52 19.14
CA TRP A 317 2.84 10.85 17.76
C TRP A 317 3.23 9.73 16.78
N LEU A 318 2.26 9.23 16.00
CA LEU A 318 2.46 8.40 14.80
C LEU A 318 1.80 9.15 13.64
N ALA A 319 2.51 9.36 12.55
CA ALA A 319 2.05 10.15 11.39
C ALA A 319 2.73 9.69 10.11
N ALA A 320 2.03 9.92 9.00
CA ALA A 320 2.33 9.69 7.58
C ALA A 320 2.00 8.29 6.98
N GLU A 321 0.81 8.20 6.39
CA GLU A 321 0.40 7.19 5.42
C GLU A 321 0.04 7.86 4.09
N THR A 322 0.41 7.26 2.95
CA THR A 322 -0.04 7.74 1.62
C THR A 322 -1.14 6.83 1.09
N ALA A 323 -2.27 7.39 0.66
CA ALA A 323 -3.22 6.75 -0.25
C ALA A 323 -3.00 7.26 -1.68
N GLY A 324 -2.67 6.35 -2.60
CA GLY A 324 -2.47 6.62 -4.02
C GLY A 324 -3.47 5.85 -4.89
N THR A 325 -4.04 6.51 -5.91
CA THR A 325 -4.94 5.87 -6.89
C THR A 325 -4.35 5.93 -8.29
N TYR A 326 -4.37 4.80 -8.99
CA TYR A 326 -3.72 4.63 -10.29
C TYR A 326 -4.67 4.02 -11.30
N ARG A 327 -4.58 4.44 -12.57
CA ARG A 327 -5.38 3.89 -13.68
C ARG A 327 -4.48 3.46 -14.83
N GLN A 328 -4.65 2.25 -15.35
CA GLN A 328 -3.86 1.77 -16.48
C GLN A 328 -4.21 2.51 -17.78
N GLY A 329 -3.20 2.98 -18.52
CA GLY A 329 -3.36 3.62 -19.83
C GLY A 329 -3.49 2.61 -20.97
N SER A 330 -4.24 2.94 -22.02
CA SER A 330 -4.21 2.18 -23.28
C SER A 330 -2.98 2.62 -24.07
N ARG A 331 -2.05 1.69 -24.38
CA ARG A 331 -0.87 1.99 -25.21
C ARG A 331 -1.30 2.49 -26.59
N ARG A 332 -1.20 3.80 -26.82
CA ARG A 332 -0.86 4.37 -28.13
C ARG A 332 0.44 5.12 -27.94
N ALA A 333 1.47 4.66 -28.64
CA ALA A 333 2.78 5.29 -28.68
C ALA A 333 2.65 6.76 -29.11
N TYR A 334 3.29 7.65 -28.36
CA TYR A 334 3.78 8.91 -28.93
C TYR A 334 5.26 9.04 -28.59
N ALA A 335 6.01 9.33 -29.64
CA ALA A 335 7.45 9.45 -29.69
C ALA A 335 7.96 10.61 -28.83
N ALA A 336 9.21 10.45 -28.40
CA ALA A 336 9.98 11.44 -27.67
C ALA A 336 10.21 12.72 -28.49
N ASP A 337 10.29 13.85 -27.78
CA ASP A 337 11.25 14.90 -28.13
C ASP A 337 11.67 15.67 -26.85
N PRO A 338 12.94 15.60 -26.41
CA PRO A 338 13.46 16.39 -25.31
C PRO A 338 14.24 17.58 -25.88
N LEU A 339 13.91 18.83 -25.53
CA LEU A 339 14.87 19.94 -25.41
C LEU A 339 14.23 21.26 -24.91
N ARG A 340 14.81 21.76 -23.80
CA ARG A 340 15.22 23.16 -23.49
C ARG A 340 14.30 24.21 -22.85
N LEU A 341 14.93 24.86 -21.84
CA LEU A 341 14.80 26.23 -21.31
C LEU A 341 13.55 26.50 -20.44
N GLY A 342 13.57 27.20 -19.31
CA GLY A 342 14.53 28.09 -18.65
C GLY A 342 13.89 28.65 -17.36
N ARG A 343 14.66 29.41 -16.58
CA ARG A 343 14.39 29.86 -15.20
C ARG A 343 13.23 30.87 -15.01
N HIS A 344 12.76 30.90 -13.76
CA HIS A 344 12.09 31.99 -12.99
C HIS A 344 10.65 32.40 -13.30
N GLY A 345 9.84 32.52 -12.24
CA GLY A 345 8.64 33.37 -12.21
C GLY A 345 7.52 32.88 -11.29
N ARG A 346 7.33 33.53 -10.14
CA ARG A 346 6.12 33.48 -9.28
C ARG A 346 4.88 33.86 -10.09
N ALA A 347 3.74 33.21 -9.82
CA ALA A 347 2.43 33.83 -9.98
C ALA A 347 1.39 33.21 -9.02
N LEU A 348 0.91 34.04 -8.10
CA LEU A 348 -0.43 33.93 -7.51
C LEU A 348 -1.47 34.04 -8.63
N LEU A 349 -2.56 33.27 -8.59
CA LEU A 349 -3.87 33.78 -9.02
C LEU A 349 -5.02 32.92 -8.52
N GLN A 350 -5.91 33.61 -7.79
CA GLN A 350 -7.20 33.16 -7.28
C GLN A 350 -8.29 33.44 -8.33
N VAL A 351 -9.31 32.59 -8.31
CA VAL A 351 -10.45 32.40 -9.25
C VAL A 351 -11.41 33.61 -9.30
N PRO A 352 -12.17 33.79 -10.39
CA PRO A 352 -13.64 33.70 -10.24
C PRO A 352 -14.37 32.98 -11.42
N PRO A 353 -15.61 32.48 -11.19
CA PRO A 353 -16.38 31.67 -12.14
C PRO A 353 -17.28 32.53 -13.05
N PRO A 354 -17.77 32.02 -14.20
CA PRO A 354 -18.89 32.63 -14.91
C PRO A 354 -20.25 32.01 -14.53
N ALA A 355 -21.22 32.92 -14.42
CA ALA A 355 -22.59 32.74 -13.97
C ALA A 355 -23.54 32.14 -15.03
N ARG A 356 -24.66 31.61 -14.55
CA ARG A 356 -25.88 31.30 -15.31
C ARG A 356 -26.60 32.59 -15.73
N GLY A 357 -27.25 32.58 -16.90
CA GLY A 357 -28.51 33.30 -17.09
C GLY A 357 -28.82 33.85 -18.49
N ILE A 358 -29.98 33.43 -18.99
CA ILE A 358 -30.96 34.19 -19.78
C ILE A 358 -30.79 34.17 -21.32
N LEU A 359 -31.70 33.40 -21.96
CA LEU A 359 -32.14 33.52 -23.35
C LEU A 359 -33.12 34.70 -23.48
N PRO A 360 -33.15 35.40 -24.63
CA PRO A 360 -34.35 36.03 -25.15
C PRO A 360 -34.96 35.18 -26.28
N GLN A 361 -36.30 35.14 -26.29
CA GLN A 361 -37.13 34.71 -27.41
C GLN A 361 -37.21 35.79 -28.50
N GLU A 362 -37.79 35.38 -29.65
CA GLU A 362 -38.36 36.19 -30.75
C GLU A 362 -37.38 36.59 -31.87
N VAL A 363 -37.70 36.59 -33.18
CA VAL A 363 -38.91 36.30 -33.97
C VAL A 363 -38.48 36.30 -35.47
N TYR A 364 -39.05 35.38 -36.26
CA TYR A 364 -39.36 35.38 -37.71
C TYR A 364 -38.35 35.63 -38.86
N GLN A 365 -38.68 34.90 -39.94
CA GLN A 365 -38.48 35.08 -41.39
C GLN A 365 -37.13 34.65 -42.01
N GLU A 366 -37.07 33.56 -42.78
CA GLU A 366 -37.62 33.25 -44.13
C GLU A 366 -36.73 33.78 -45.28
N GLN A 367 -36.49 32.87 -46.24
CA GLN A 367 -36.00 33.06 -47.62
C GLN A 367 -34.48 33.09 -47.88
N GLY A 368 -34.06 32.15 -48.76
CA GLY A 368 -32.74 32.08 -49.38
C GLY A 368 -32.29 30.65 -49.62
#